data_AF-A0A7X8TML9-F1
#
_entry.id   AF-A0A7X8TML9-F1
#
_cell.length_a   1.000
_cell.length_b   1.000
_cell.length_c   1.000
_cell.angle_alpha   90.00
_cell.angle_beta   90.00
_cell.angle_gamma   90.00
#
_symmetry.space_group_name_H-M   'P 1'
#
loop_
_entity.id
_entity.type
_entity.pdbx_description
1 polymer ?
#
loop_
_entity_poly.entity_id
_entity_poly.type
_entity_poly.pdbx_seq_one_letter_code
_entity_poly.pdbx_strand_id
1 'polypeptide(L)'
;MAKLPLTIITLIAAFAPLHRSAANTVDTTPAFATLDSHAVQCSKEVIDRFSQQAVLGDPIAQFKLGRTFERCQLTSNSPISTSSQQHPKALAHYWYLKSADLGHYGAQQRLAYGYLTTDFGPTNIASALRWFSALAVQGDIDAQFRIAQLLEQHSNVLTMNDLAKIWYQLAAPHHKKAQEHYTHLLQTEFNERRSAQLKQLSQAQGDAKSAQVSVLDHGQTIAQSDSPLMPNDLAASATKIGQPFSFSAALGIIITLFSGFGIFVLIQQRRTVQRQVNSRLESGSPHCESTTIIRWQARYNALAQKHNVLRHHCDALTQQMALNKSQCDQHTLAKAYATLGFDVNDAPTSNDIKCRYKALSRIYHPDAQGSNAQMARLNLALELVQNALAKRPY
;
A
#
# COMPACT_ATOMS: atom_id res chain seq x y z
N MET A 1 -55.99 -28.87 3.98
CA MET A 1 -56.57 -29.79 5.00
C MET A 1 -56.65 -31.19 4.41
N ALA A 2 -55.87 -32.14 4.93
CA ALA A 2 -56.05 -33.59 4.75
C ALA A 2 -55.54 -34.27 6.04
N LYS A 3 -56.15 -35.38 6.46
CA LYS A 3 -56.17 -35.81 7.88
C LYS A 3 -55.07 -36.83 8.24
N LEU A 4 -54.63 -36.76 9.50
CA LEU A 4 -53.97 -37.86 10.25
C LEU A 4 -54.96 -39.00 10.56
N PRO A 5 -54.46 -40.21 10.89
CA PRO A 5 -54.28 -40.64 12.29
C PRO A 5 -52.85 -41.20 12.54
N LEU A 6 -52.21 -41.11 13.73
CA LEU A 6 -52.48 -41.81 15.01
C LEU A 6 -52.56 -43.35 14.83
N THR A 7 -51.89 -44.24 15.59
CA THR A 7 -51.55 -44.21 17.04
C THR A 7 -50.68 -45.43 17.48
N ILE A 8 -49.95 -45.30 18.63
CA ILE A 8 -49.63 -46.38 19.65
C ILE A 8 -48.60 -47.47 19.20
N ILE A 9 -47.60 -47.97 19.97
CA ILE A 9 -47.41 -48.34 21.41
C ILE A 9 -46.03 -47.92 22.00
N THR A 10 -46.00 -47.65 23.31
CA THR A 10 -44.83 -47.43 24.19
C THR A 10 -44.43 -48.66 25.06
N LEU A 11 -43.13 -48.88 25.30
CA LEU A 11 -42.55 -49.50 26.52
C LEU A 11 -41.02 -49.24 26.51
N ILE A 12 -40.34 -48.47 27.39
CA ILE A 12 -40.29 -48.32 28.87
C ILE A 12 -39.38 -49.34 29.58
N ALA A 13 -38.26 -48.79 30.10
CA ALA A 13 -37.44 -49.24 31.25
C ALA A 13 -36.77 -50.63 31.21
N ALA A 14 -35.75 -50.93 32.02
CA ALA A 14 -34.63 -50.18 32.63
C ALA A 14 -33.77 -51.21 33.38
N PHE A 15 -32.45 -51.09 33.44
CA PHE A 15 -31.68 -51.62 34.59
C PHE A 15 -30.24 -51.05 34.66
N ALA A 16 -29.96 -50.42 35.79
CA ALA A 16 -28.66 -50.17 36.40
C ALA A 16 -28.88 -50.31 37.93
N PRO A 17 -27.89 -50.17 38.84
CA PRO A 17 -26.43 -50.06 38.69
C PRO A 17 -25.67 -51.07 39.60
N LEU A 18 -24.33 -50.94 39.78
CA LEU A 18 -23.69 -50.66 41.11
C LEU A 18 -22.13 -50.70 41.12
N HIS A 19 -21.57 -49.60 41.65
CA HIS A 19 -20.27 -49.35 42.34
C HIS A 19 -19.09 -50.35 42.37
N ARG A 20 -17.85 -49.82 42.20
CA ARG A 20 -16.87 -49.43 43.28
C ARG A 20 -15.65 -48.72 42.66
N SER A 21 -15.39 -47.43 42.86
CA SER A 21 -14.69 -46.75 43.98
C SER A 21 -13.22 -47.19 44.26
N ALA A 22 -12.27 -46.34 43.83
CA ALA A 22 -10.97 -46.05 44.43
C ALA A 22 -10.55 -44.65 43.90
N ALA A 23 -10.60 -43.58 44.69
CA ALA A 23 -9.68 -43.17 45.76
C ALA A 23 -8.54 -42.27 45.23
N ASN A 24 -8.48 -41.05 45.77
CA ASN A 24 -7.66 -39.92 45.33
C ASN A 24 -6.15 -40.18 45.32
N THR A 25 -5.45 -39.60 44.33
CA THR A 25 -4.13 -38.98 44.55
C THR A 25 -4.22 -37.50 44.19
N VAL A 26 -3.71 -36.64 45.08
CA VAL A 26 -3.67 -35.20 44.91
C VAL A 26 -2.39 -34.85 44.16
N ASP A 27 -2.50 -34.43 42.89
CA ASP A 27 -1.44 -33.73 42.19
C ASP A 27 -1.85 -32.26 41.97
N THR A 28 -1.32 -31.41 42.83
CA THR A 28 -1.39 -29.95 42.71
C THR A 28 -0.23 -29.41 41.85
N THR A 29 -0.50 -28.36 41.06
CA THR A 29 0.43 -27.59 40.20
C THR A 29 0.58 -28.14 38.75
N PRO A 30 0.88 -27.29 37.75
CA PRO A 30 -0.17 -26.43 37.17
C PRO A 30 -0.32 -26.64 35.66
N ALA A 31 -1.49 -27.11 35.22
CA ALA A 31 -1.81 -27.37 33.80
C ALA A 31 -2.12 -26.11 32.97
N PHE A 32 -1.36 -25.02 33.16
CA PHE A 32 -1.64 -23.68 32.60
C PHE A 32 -0.49 -23.10 31.75
N ALA A 33 0.25 -23.96 31.03
CA ALA A 33 1.39 -23.53 30.20
C ALA A 33 1.50 -24.21 28.81
N THR A 34 0.67 -25.21 28.50
CA THR A 34 0.86 -26.04 27.28
C THR A 34 -0.18 -25.85 26.17
N LEU A 35 -1.34 -25.23 26.45
CA LEU A 35 -2.32 -24.93 25.38
C LEU A 35 -1.88 -23.79 24.46
N ASP A 36 -1.10 -22.83 24.96
CA ASP A 36 -0.71 -21.64 24.18
C ASP A 36 0.39 -21.94 23.14
N SER A 37 1.32 -22.86 23.42
CA SER A 37 2.46 -23.12 22.52
C SER A 37 1.99 -23.66 21.15
N HIS A 38 1.03 -24.58 21.14
CA HIS A 38 0.45 -25.11 19.89
C HIS A 38 -0.46 -24.08 19.19
N ALA A 39 -1.20 -23.26 19.94
CA ALA A 39 -2.04 -22.21 19.36
C ALA A 39 -1.20 -21.11 18.70
N VAL A 40 -0.12 -20.68 19.35
CA VAL A 40 0.86 -19.71 18.84
C VAL A 40 1.68 -20.28 17.69
N GLN A 41 2.11 -21.54 17.76
CA GLN A 41 2.84 -22.18 16.65
C GLN A 41 1.94 -22.32 15.41
N CYS A 42 0.68 -22.73 15.60
CA CYS A 42 -0.32 -22.78 14.53
C CYS A 42 -0.61 -21.39 13.96
N SER A 43 -0.72 -20.34 14.79
CA SER A 43 -0.93 -19.00 14.29
C SER A 43 0.27 -18.47 13.50
N LYS A 44 1.50 -18.75 13.94
CA LYS A 44 2.73 -18.36 13.25
C LYS A 44 2.88 -19.06 11.90
N GLU A 45 2.70 -20.38 11.84
CA GLU A 45 2.75 -21.13 10.58
C GLU A 45 1.66 -20.67 9.59
N VAL A 46 0.46 -20.37 10.09
CA VAL A 46 -0.64 -19.85 9.27
C VAL A 46 -0.36 -18.43 8.76
N ILE A 47 0.23 -17.55 9.59
CA ILE A 47 0.70 -16.22 9.17
C ILE A 47 1.78 -16.37 8.09
N ASP A 48 2.81 -17.18 8.31
CA ASP A 48 3.89 -17.38 7.34
C ASP A 48 3.34 -17.92 6.01
N ARG A 49 2.44 -18.91 6.05
CA ARG A 49 1.81 -19.51 4.87
C ARG A 49 0.98 -18.53 4.04
N PHE A 50 0.21 -17.65 4.68
CA PHE A 50 -0.61 -16.66 3.95
C PHE A 50 0.14 -15.35 3.66
N SER A 51 1.25 -15.04 4.35
CA SER A 51 2.06 -13.83 4.13
C SER A 51 2.53 -13.70 2.68
N GLN A 52 3.10 -14.77 2.12
CA GLN A 52 3.62 -14.78 0.75
C GLN A 52 2.50 -14.54 -0.27
N GLN A 53 1.35 -15.20 -0.10
CA GLN A 53 0.20 -15.06 -0.99
C GLN A 53 -0.45 -13.67 -0.88
N ALA A 54 -0.49 -13.09 0.32
CA ALA A 54 -1.03 -11.76 0.56
C ALA A 54 -0.14 -10.64 -0.01
N VAL A 55 1.19 -10.81 0.04
CA VAL A 55 2.17 -9.92 -0.62
C VAL A 55 2.04 -10.00 -2.14
N LEU A 56 1.72 -11.17 -2.70
CA LEU A 56 1.39 -11.36 -4.12
C LEU A 56 0.00 -10.80 -4.51
N GLY A 57 -0.73 -10.19 -3.57
CA GLY A 57 -2.00 -9.54 -3.86
C GLY A 57 -3.24 -10.44 -3.85
N ASP A 58 -3.17 -11.67 -3.32
CA ASP A 58 -4.36 -12.53 -3.20
C ASP A 58 -5.33 -11.97 -2.13
N PRO A 59 -6.54 -11.50 -2.51
CA PRO A 59 -7.51 -10.96 -1.57
C PRO A 59 -7.93 -11.99 -0.50
N ILE A 60 -7.97 -13.28 -0.84
CA ILE A 60 -8.37 -14.35 0.08
C ILE A 60 -7.28 -14.59 1.13
N ALA A 61 -6.00 -14.59 0.73
CA ALA A 61 -4.88 -14.68 1.66
C ALA A 61 -4.81 -13.45 2.57
N GLN A 62 -5.02 -12.24 2.04
CA GLN A 62 -5.07 -11.00 2.82
C GLN A 62 -6.21 -11.04 3.87
N PHE A 63 -7.42 -11.48 3.49
CA PHE A 63 -8.52 -11.67 4.44
C PHE A 63 -8.19 -12.68 5.54
N LYS A 64 -7.58 -13.82 5.18
CA LYS A 64 -7.16 -14.85 6.13
C LYS A 64 -6.10 -14.32 7.10
N LEU A 65 -5.12 -13.53 6.62
CA LEU A 65 -4.18 -12.84 7.49
C LEU A 65 -4.91 -11.91 8.46
N GLY A 66 -5.81 -11.05 7.98
CA GLY A 66 -6.61 -10.17 8.84
C GLY A 66 -7.29 -10.93 9.98
N ARG A 67 -7.96 -12.06 9.66
CA ARG A 67 -8.58 -12.96 10.65
C ARG A 67 -7.58 -13.60 11.61
N THR A 68 -6.37 -13.91 11.16
CA THR A 68 -5.34 -14.50 12.04
C THR A 68 -4.82 -13.47 13.04
N PHE A 69 -4.49 -12.25 12.62
CA PHE A 69 -4.07 -11.18 13.54
C PHE A 69 -5.18 -10.81 14.53
N GLU A 70 -6.44 -10.77 14.09
CA GLU A 70 -7.60 -10.59 14.97
C GLU A 70 -7.74 -11.72 16.00
N ARG A 71 -7.60 -13.00 15.58
CA ARG A 71 -7.69 -14.13 16.50
C ARG A 71 -6.49 -14.22 17.45
N CYS A 72 -5.29 -13.86 17.00
CA CYS A 72 -4.11 -13.77 17.86
C CYS A 72 -4.32 -12.81 19.02
N GLN A 73 -5.09 -11.73 18.82
CA GLN A 73 -5.46 -10.84 19.92
C GLN A 73 -6.30 -11.54 21.00
N LEU A 74 -7.29 -12.34 20.60
CA LEU A 74 -8.18 -13.05 21.53
C LEU A 74 -7.43 -14.07 22.40
N THR A 75 -6.26 -14.55 21.93
CA THR A 75 -5.34 -15.39 22.71
C THR A 75 -4.25 -14.59 23.45
N SER A 76 -3.97 -13.35 23.07
CA SER A 76 -2.85 -12.56 23.60
C SER A 76 -3.26 -11.66 24.78
N ASN A 77 -3.60 -12.28 25.92
CA ASN A 77 -3.21 -11.72 27.22
C ASN A 77 -1.72 -11.99 27.52
N SER A 78 -1.05 -12.79 26.68
CA SER A 78 0.38 -13.08 26.71
C SER A 78 1.15 -12.16 25.73
N PRO A 79 2.33 -11.63 26.10
CA PRO A 79 3.02 -10.60 25.32
C PRO A 79 3.70 -11.19 24.08
N ILE A 80 3.06 -11.03 22.92
CA ILE A 80 3.76 -11.14 21.64
C ILE A 80 4.60 -9.87 21.48
N SER A 81 5.79 -9.90 22.08
CA SER A 81 6.80 -8.84 22.07
C SER A 81 7.45 -8.69 20.69
N THR A 82 6.68 -8.32 19.67
CA THR A 82 7.28 -7.70 18.48
C THR A 82 7.80 -6.33 18.87
N SER A 83 9.11 -6.12 18.71
CA SER A 83 9.82 -4.87 19.00
C SER A 83 9.47 -3.69 18.07
N SER A 84 8.39 -3.82 17.30
CA SER A 84 7.77 -2.78 16.48
C SER A 84 6.36 -2.47 17.01
N GLN A 85 6.06 -1.18 17.15
CA GLN A 85 4.86 -0.64 17.81
C GLN A 85 3.57 -0.80 16.99
N GLN A 86 3.21 -2.01 16.56
CA GLN A 86 1.98 -2.27 15.80
C GLN A 86 1.08 -3.28 16.53
N HIS A 87 0.04 -2.75 17.16
CA HIS A 87 -0.97 -3.55 17.87
C HIS A 87 -1.66 -4.53 16.90
N PRO A 88 -1.92 -5.80 17.28
CA PRO A 88 -2.56 -6.78 16.39
C PRO A 88 -3.86 -6.32 15.69
N LYS A 89 -4.66 -5.45 16.34
CA LYS A 89 -5.84 -4.81 15.73
C LYS A 89 -5.50 -3.97 14.49
N ALA A 90 -4.42 -3.20 14.53
CA ALA A 90 -3.98 -2.37 13.40
C ALA A 90 -3.47 -3.22 12.23
N LEU A 91 -2.79 -4.33 12.51
CA LEU A 91 -2.38 -5.30 11.49
C LEU A 91 -3.59 -6.01 10.87
N ALA A 92 -4.56 -6.44 11.68
CA ALA A 92 -5.81 -7.03 11.20
C ALA A 92 -6.56 -6.03 10.29
N HIS A 93 -6.72 -4.79 10.75
CA HIS A 93 -7.34 -3.69 10.01
C HIS A 93 -6.67 -3.42 8.67
N TYR A 94 -5.33 -3.32 8.65
CA TYR A 94 -4.55 -3.14 7.43
C TYR A 94 -4.81 -4.23 6.39
N TRP A 95 -4.75 -5.50 6.80
CA TRP A 95 -4.98 -6.62 5.88
C TRP A 95 -6.42 -6.73 5.41
N TYR A 96 -7.38 -6.36 6.26
CA TYR A 96 -8.78 -6.22 5.84
C TYR A 96 -8.97 -5.09 4.83
N LEU A 97 -8.37 -3.91 5.03
CA LEU A 97 -8.42 -2.82 4.05
C LEU A 97 -7.90 -3.27 2.68
N LYS A 98 -6.72 -3.90 2.64
CA LYS A 98 -6.12 -4.42 1.40
C LYS A 98 -7.03 -5.41 0.67
N SER A 99 -7.59 -6.37 1.41
CA SER A 99 -8.49 -7.39 0.86
C SER A 99 -9.81 -6.78 0.37
N ALA A 100 -10.35 -5.80 1.11
CA ALA A 100 -11.61 -5.14 0.84
C ALA A 100 -11.55 -4.16 -0.35
N ASP A 101 -10.43 -3.44 -0.52
CA ASP A 101 -10.14 -2.62 -1.70
C ASP A 101 -10.06 -3.47 -2.99
N LEU A 102 -9.69 -4.76 -2.88
CA LEU A 102 -9.72 -5.75 -3.97
C LEU A 102 -11.09 -6.42 -4.17
N GLY A 103 -12.14 -5.95 -3.50
CA GLY A 103 -13.50 -6.48 -3.68
C GLY A 103 -13.85 -7.71 -2.84
N HIS A 104 -13.05 -8.09 -1.83
CA HIS A 104 -13.35 -9.28 -1.03
C HIS A 104 -14.51 -9.04 -0.06
N TYR A 105 -15.69 -9.56 -0.40
CA TYR A 105 -16.93 -9.48 0.37
C TYR A 105 -16.74 -9.62 1.90
N GLY A 106 -16.11 -10.72 2.35
CA GLY A 106 -15.93 -10.96 3.79
C GLY A 106 -15.02 -9.95 4.50
N ALA A 107 -14.12 -9.30 3.77
CA ALA A 107 -13.26 -8.25 4.34
C ALA A 107 -14.00 -6.93 4.43
N GLN A 108 -14.76 -6.57 3.38
CA GLN A 108 -15.66 -5.42 3.38
C GLN A 108 -16.70 -5.52 4.49
N GLN A 109 -17.30 -6.70 4.68
CA GLN A 109 -18.25 -6.98 5.77
C GLN A 109 -17.59 -6.79 7.15
N ARG A 110 -16.39 -7.35 7.37
CA ARG A 110 -15.67 -7.18 8.65
C ARG A 110 -15.29 -5.73 8.95
N LEU A 111 -14.96 -4.95 7.93
CA LEU A 111 -14.71 -3.50 8.06
C LEU A 111 -15.99 -2.73 8.34
N ALA A 112 -17.06 -2.98 7.59
CA ALA A 112 -18.35 -2.30 7.73
C ALA A 112 -18.87 -2.39 9.18
N TYR A 113 -18.85 -3.60 9.76
CA TYR A 113 -19.17 -3.79 11.18
C TYR A 113 -18.07 -3.27 12.12
N GLY A 114 -16.79 -3.43 11.79
CA GLY A 114 -15.67 -3.01 12.64
C GLY A 114 -15.48 -1.49 12.80
N TYR A 115 -16.10 -0.69 11.93
CA TYR A 115 -16.20 0.76 12.08
C TYR A 115 -17.43 1.21 12.89
N LEU A 116 -18.40 0.32 13.14
CA LEU A 116 -19.50 0.55 14.08
C LEU A 116 -19.15 0.09 15.51
N THR A 117 -18.12 -0.75 15.66
CA THR A 117 -17.52 -1.14 16.95
C THR A 117 -16.25 -0.34 17.22
N THR A 118 -15.63 -0.58 18.38
CA THR A 118 -14.31 -0.02 18.76
C THR A 118 -13.15 -0.92 18.33
N ASP A 119 -13.33 -1.70 17.26
CA ASP A 119 -12.32 -2.66 16.80
C ASP A 119 -11.13 -2.00 16.11
N PHE A 120 -11.41 -0.97 15.31
CA PHE A 120 -10.41 -0.28 14.47
C PHE A 120 -10.19 1.18 14.90
N GLY A 121 -10.42 1.48 16.18
CA GLY A 121 -10.35 2.84 16.74
C GLY A 121 -11.71 3.34 17.23
N PRO A 122 -11.94 4.66 17.34
CA PRO A 122 -13.27 5.20 17.59
C PRO A 122 -14.23 4.91 16.43
N THR A 123 -15.53 4.82 16.73
CA THR A 123 -16.57 4.53 15.75
C THR A 123 -16.59 5.56 14.62
N ASN A 124 -16.69 5.11 13.37
CA ASN A 124 -16.62 5.96 12.18
C ASN A 124 -17.70 5.58 11.17
N ILE A 125 -18.83 6.25 11.27
CA ILE A 125 -20.06 5.90 10.54
C ILE A 125 -19.93 6.15 9.04
N ALA A 126 -19.20 7.20 8.63
CA ALA A 126 -18.89 7.43 7.21
C ALA A 126 -18.06 6.28 6.60
N SER A 127 -17.12 5.72 7.37
CA SER A 127 -16.32 4.55 6.95
C SER A 127 -17.14 3.26 6.93
N ALA A 128 -18.03 3.06 7.91
CA ALA A 128 -18.98 1.94 7.89
C ALA A 128 -19.91 2.02 6.66
N LEU A 129 -20.50 3.19 6.39
CA LEU A 129 -21.35 3.44 5.23
C LEU A 129 -20.62 3.22 3.91
N ARG A 130 -19.36 3.65 3.77
CA ARG A 130 -18.54 3.35 2.58
C ARG A 130 -18.50 1.84 2.29
N TRP A 131 -18.25 1.02 3.32
CA TRP A 131 -18.11 -0.42 3.15
C TRP A 131 -19.45 -1.13 2.97
N PHE A 132 -20.52 -0.72 3.66
CA PHE A 132 -21.87 -1.21 3.37
C PHE A 132 -22.31 -0.82 1.95
N SER A 133 -22.01 0.38 1.45
CA SER A 133 -22.32 0.78 0.08
C SER A 133 -21.56 -0.06 -0.95
N ALA A 134 -20.30 -0.45 -0.67
CA ALA A 134 -19.55 -1.37 -1.53
C ALA A 134 -20.16 -2.78 -1.59
N LEU A 135 -20.72 -3.28 -0.48
CA LEU A 135 -21.46 -4.54 -0.41
C LEU A 135 -22.83 -4.44 -1.13
N ALA A 136 -23.55 -3.33 -0.92
CA ALA A 136 -24.83 -3.07 -1.56
C ALA A 136 -24.73 -3.05 -3.10
N VAL A 137 -23.64 -2.51 -3.65
CA VAL A 137 -23.32 -2.54 -5.09
C VAL A 137 -23.06 -3.97 -5.60
N GLN A 138 -22.59 -4.88 -4.74
CA GLN A 138 -22.46 -6.31 -5.05
C GLN A 138 -23.79 -7.10 -4.90
N GLY A 139 -24.89 -6.42 -4.55
CA GLY A 139 -26.21 -7.04 -4.39
C GLY A 139 -26.53 -7.50 -2.96
N ASP A 140 -25.74 -7.10 -1.96
CA ASP A 140 -26.02 -7.39 -0.55
C ASP A 140 -27.23 -6.57 -0.04
N ILE A 141 -28.36 -7.25 0.16
CA ILE A 141 -29.62 -6.68 0.64
C ILE A 141 -29.51 -6.29 2.13
N ASP A 142 -28.79 -7.07 2.93
CA ASP A 142 -28.57 -6.74 4.34
C ASP A 142 -27.72 -5.47 4.45
N ALA A 143 -26.74 -5.28 3.58
CA ALA A 143 -25.98 -4.04 3.52
C ALA A 143 -26.84 -2.82 3.13
N GLN A 144 -27.78 -2.96 2.18
CA GLN A 144 -28.75 -1.90 1.86
C GLN A 144 -29.61 -1.53 3.07
N PHE A 145 -30.11 -2.53 3.80
CA PHE A 145 -30.86 -2.32 5.04
C PHE A 145 -30.00 -1.63 6.12
N ARG A 146 -28.74 -2.05 6.31
CA ARG A 146 -27.80 -1.41 7.25
C ARG A 146 -27.51 0.04 6.90
N ILE A 147 -27.39 0.38 5.61
CA ILE A 147 -27.26 1.79 5.17
C ILE A 147 -28.47 2.59 5.63
N ALA A 148 -29.69 2.12 5.34
CA ALA A 148 -30.91 2.82 5.73
C ALA A 148 -30.98 3.06 7.25
N GLN A 149 -30.70 2.04 8.06
CA GLN A 149 -30.65 2.18 9.52
C GLN A 149 -29.60 3.19 10.00
N LEU A 150 -28.40 3.18 9.42
CA LEU A 150 -27.33 4.11 9.82
C LEU A 150 -27.67 5.56 9.45
N LEU A 151 -28.33 5.79 8.30
CA LEU A 151 -28.79 7.11 7.87
C LEU A 151 -29.93 7.65 8.74
N GLU A 152 -30.89 6.80 9.11
CA GLU A 152 -31.97 7.16 10.02
C GLU A 152 -31.43 7.60 11.40
N GLN A 153 -30.53 6.78 11.97
CA GLN A 153 -29.96 7.02 13.30
C GLN A 153 -28.98 8.20 13.35
N HIS A 154 -28.29 8.52 12.26
CA HIS A 154 -27.17 9.50 12.24
C HIS A 154 -27.36 10.62 11.21
N SER A 155 -28.61 10.90 10.83
CA SER A 155 -29.03 11.98 9.94
C SER A 155 -28.46 13.37 10.31
N ASN A 156 -28.25 13.61 11.60
CA ASN A 156 -27.71 14.87 12.13
C ASN A 156 -26.18 14.98 12.07
N VAL A 157 -25.47 13.88 11.78
CA VAL A 157 -23.99 13.80 11.77
C VAL A 157 -23.44 13.69 10.34
N LEU A 158 -24.21 13.09 9.43
CA LEU A 158 -23.81 12.84 8.05
C LEU A 158 -24.38 13.90 7.12
N THR A 159 -23.52 14.61 6.38
CA THR A 159 -24.00 15.55 5.37
C THR A 159 -24.36 14.84 4.07
N MET A 160 -25.25 15.43 3.26
CA MET A 160 -25.54 14.93 1.92
C MET A 160 -24.28 14.88 1.03
N ASN A 161 -23.29 15.75 1.27
CA ASN A 161 -22.00 15.74 0.59
C ASN A 161 -21.16 14.50 0.94
N ASP A 162 -21.22 14.00 2.18
CA ASP A 162 -20.53 12.77 2.58
C ASP A 162 -21.12 11.53 1.88
N LEU A 163 -22.45 11.48 1.75
CA LEU A 163 -23.13 10.42 1.02
C LEU A 163 -22.82 10.49 -0.48
N ALA A 164 -22.88 11.68 -1.07
CA ALA A 164 -22.52 11.88 -2.48
C ALA A 164 -21.06 11.46 -2.75
N LYS A 165 -20.13 11.80 -1.84
CA LYS A 165 -18.71 11.40 -1.91
C LYS A 165 -18.53 9.88 -1.91
N ILE A 166 -19.27 9.13 -1.08
CA ILE A 166 -19.26 7.66 -1.08
C ILE A 166 -19.73 7.09 -2.42
N TRP A 167 -20.86 7.58 -2.96
CA TRP A 167 -21.39 7.10 -4.24
C TRP A 167 -20.50 7.48 -5.42
N TYR A 168 -19.95 8.70 -5.46
CA TYR A 168 -18.97 9.08 -6.47
C TYR A 168 -17.69 8.25 -6.39
N GLN A 169 -17.19 7.92 -5.19
CA GLN A 169 -16.04 7.03 -5.02
C GLN A 169 -16.30 5.63 -5.63
N LEU A 170 -17.50 5.06 -5.41
CA LEU A 170 -17.89 3.76 -5.95
C LEU A 170 -18.09 3.78 -7.47
N ALA A 171 -18.62 4.87 -8.02
CA ALA A 171 -18.88 5.01 -9.45
C ALA A 171 -17.64 5.46 -10.26
N ALA A 172 -16.66 6.12 -9.64
CA ALA A 172 -15.47 6.68 -10.31
C ALA A 172 -14.69 5.68 -11.19
N PRO A 173 -14.49 4.39 -10.83
CA PRO A 173 -13.80 3.43 -11.69
C PRO A 173 -14.49 3.13 -13.02
N HIS A 174 -15.78 3.45 -13.15
CA HIS A 174 -16.62 3.08 -14.30
C HIS A 174 -17.30 4.29 -14.97
N HIS A 175 -17.24 5.48 -14.37
CA HIS A 175 -17.97 6.65 -14.86
C HIS A 175 -17.14 7.94 -14.73
N LYS A 176 -16.64 8.45 -15.86
CA LYS A 176 -15.73 9.61 -15.92
C LYS A 176 -16.25 10.85 -15.16
N LYS A 177 -17.53 11.21 -15.32
CA LYS A 177 -18.10 12.36 -14.59
C LYS A 177 -18.15 12.14 -13.07
N ALA A 178 -18.32 10.88 -12.63
CA ALA A 178 -18.28 10.56 -11.19
C ALA A 178 -16.87 10.70 -10.64
N GLN A 179 -15.85 10.29 -11.41
CA GLN A 179 -14.45 10.55 -11.10
C GLN A 179 -14.16 12.06 -11.03
N GLU A 180 -14.59 12.84 -12.02
CA GLU A 180 -14.46 14.31 -12.05
C GLU A 180 -15.08 14.96 -10.80
N HIS A 181 -16.34 14.65 -10.47
CA HIS A 181 -17.00 15.14 -9.24
C HIS A 181 -16.32 14.66 -7.95
N TYR A 182 -15.86 13.41 -7.87
CA TYR A 182 -15.11 12.90 -6.72
C TYR A 182 -13.81 13.69 -6.51
N THR A 183 -13.03 13.91 -7.58
CA THR A 183 -11.78 14.67 -7.51
C THR A 183 -12.00 16.13 -7.11
N HIS A 184 -13.08 16.75 -7.59
CA HIS A 184 -13.47 18.11 -7.18
C HIS A 184 -13.77 18.18 -5.68
N LEU A 185 -14.58 17.24 -5.14
CA LEU A 185 -14.91 17.18 -3.71
C LEU A 185 -13.67 16.98 -2.82
N LEU A 186 -12.73 16.12 -3.24
CA LEU A 186 -11.47 15.94 -2.52
C LEU A 186 -10.60 17.21 -2.56
N GLN A 187 -10.57 17.92 -3.69
CA GLN A 187 -9.83 19.15 -3.84
C GLN A 187 -10.43 20.28 -2.99
N THR A 188 -11.75 20.40 -2.90
CA THR A 188 -12.40 21.38 -2.02
C THR A 188 -12.11 21.08 -0.55
N GLU A 189 -12.28 19.83 -0.09
CA GLU A 189 -11.93 19.45 1.30
C GLU A 189 -10.46 19.72 1.65
N PHE A 190 -9.54 19.42 0.73
CA PHE A 190 -8.11 19.67 0.93
C PHE A 190 -7.81 21.17 1.06
N ASN A 191 -8.37 21.99 0.16
CA ASN A 191 -8.21 23.44 0.18
C ASN A 191 -8.82 24.07 1.44
N GLU A 192 -9.99 23.61 1.86
CA GLU A 192 -10.66 24.05 3.09
C GLU A 192 -9.80 23.74 4.32
N ARG A 193 -9.34 22.49 4.49
CA ARG A 193 -8.46 22.09 5.60
C ARG A 193 -7.16 22.90 5.62
N ARG A 194 -6.54 23.10 4.46
CA ARG A 194 -5.34 23.94 4.33
C ARG A 194 -5.62 25.40 4.71
N SER A 195 -6.77 25.95 4.31
CA SER A 195 -7.16 27.32 4.67
C SER A 195 -7.42 27.47 6.17
N ALA A 196 -8.00 26.47 6.83
CA ALA A 196 -8.23 26.45 8.26
C ALA A 196 -6.91 26.40 9.05
N GLN A 197 -5.96 25.56 8.63
CA GLN A 197 -4.61 25.51 9.20
C GLN A 197 -3.87 26.86 9.07
N LEU A 198 -3.95 27.51 7.90
CA LEU A 198 -3.36 28.84 7.70
C LEU A 198 -4.00 29.91 8.60
N LYS A 199 -5.33 29.88 8.80
CA LYS A 199 -6.02 30.76 9.75
C LYS A 199 -5.50 30.55 11.18
N GLN A 200 -5.44 29.31 11.65
CA GLN A 200 -4.93 28.96 12.98
C GLN A 200 -3.48 29.44 13.18
N LEU A 201 -2.60 29.23 12.19
CA LEU A 201 -1.22 29.72 12.23
C LEU A 201 -1.14 31.25 12.27
N SER A 202 -1.97 31.94 11.48
CA SER A 202 -2.00 33.41 11.46
C SER A 202 -2.50 34.03 12.76
N GLN A 203 -3.47 33.37 13.41
CA GLN A 203 -3.98 33.75 14.73
C GLN A 203 -2.90 33.54 15.79
N ALA A 204 -2.29 32.35 15.85
CA ALA A 204 -1.19 32.05 16.78
C ALA A 204 0.02 32.99 16.60
N GLN A 205 0.31 33.47 15.38
CA GLN A 205 1.34 34.48 15.12
C GLN A 205 0.92 35.90 15.52
N GLY A 206 -0.37 36.23 15.41
CA GLY A 206 -0.92 37.48 15.95
C GLY A 206 -0.86 37.51 17.47
N ASP A 207 -1.25 36.42 18.11
CA ASP A 207 -1.24 36.23 19.57
C ASP A 207 0.19 36.17 20.13
N ALA A 208 1.13 35.53 19.42
CA ALA A 208 2.54 35.55 19.79
C ALA A 208 3.16 36.96 19.67
N LYS A 209 2.73 37.76 18.68
CA LYS A 209 3.18 39.15 18.54
C LYS A 209 2.54 40.09 19.56
N SER A 210 1.26 39.92 19.90
CA SER A 210 0.64 40.71 20.97
C SER A 210 1.21 40.34 22.35
N ALA A 211 1.50 39.05 22.59
CA ALA A 211 2.21 38.59 23.78
C ALA A 211 3.65 39.15 23.86
N GLN A 212 4.42 39.15 22.76
CA GLN A 212 5.74 39.78 22.74
C GLN A 212 5.69 41.30 22.93
N VAL A 213 4.68 41.99 22.39
CA VAL A 213 4.46 43.43 22.63
C VAL A 213 4.12 43.72 24.10
N SER A 214 3.48 42.79 24.82
CA SER A 214 3.22 42.93 26.27
C SER A 214 4.41 42.61 27.20
N VAL A 215 5.56 42.18 26.65
CA VAL A 215 6.77 41.83 27.44
C VAL A 215 7.94 42.80 27.14
N LEU A 216 7.74 43.81 26.30
CA LEU A 216 8.74 44.82 25.94
C LEU A 216 8.55 46.13 26.73
N ASP A 217 8.52 46.02 28.05
CA ASP A 217 8.92 47.09 28.97
C ASP A 217 9.77 46.47 30.08
N HIS A 218 10.78 47.20 30.58
CA HIS A 218 11.94 46.73 31.38
C HIS A 218 12.98 45.94 30.57
N GLY A 219 13.90 46.66 29.94
CA GLY A 219 15.15 46.08 29.45
C GLY A 219 16.21 45.96 30.56
N GLN A 220 17.06 44.93 30.47
CA GLN A 220 18.49 45.06 30.79
C GLN A 220 19.32 43.96 30.11
N THR A 221 20.63 44.16 30.11
CA THR A 221 21.63 43.63 29.15
C THR A 221 22.44 42.42 29.66
N ILE A 222 23.39 41.97 28.82
CA ILE A 222 24.54 41.06 29.08
C ILE A 222 24.22 39.56 28.86
N ALA A 223 25.05 38.72 28.21
CA ALA A 223 26.06 38.84 27.13
C ALA A 223 26.51 37.42 26.68
N GLN A 224 27.21 37.29 25.55
CA GLN A 224 28.01 36.10 25.11
C GLN A 224 27.20 34.82 24.78
N SER A 225 27.65 33.88 23.93
CA SER A 225 28.92 33.71 23.19
C SER A 225 28.76 33.03 21.81
N ASP A 226 29.66 33.39 20.89
CA ASP A 226 30.39 32.62 19.88
C ASP A 226 29.70 31.58 18.97
N SER A 227 29.78 31.87 17.65
CA SER A 227 29.62 30.92 16.54
C SER A 227 31.00 30.42 16.06
N PRO A 228 31.19 29.10 15.81
CA PRO A 228 32.37 28.61 15.10
C PRO A 228 32.21 28.67 13.57
N LEU A 229 33.24 29.19 12.90
CA LEU A 229 33.41 29.14 11.45
C LEU A 229 33.87 27.75 10.98
N MET A 230 33.55 27.40 9.73
CA MET A 230 34.12 26.24 9.02
C MET A 230 35.06 26.71 7.90
N PRO A 231 36.28 26.16 7.82
CA PRO A 231 37.08 26.18 6.60
C PRO A 231 37.41 24.76 6.08
N ASN A 232 37.39 24.63 4.74
CA ASN A 232 38.36 23.97 3.86
C ASN A 232 39.66 23.40 4.52
N ASP A 233 40.33 22.35 3.99
CA ASP A 233 40.37 21.85 2.61
C ASP A 233 40.93 20.40 2.46
N LEU A 234 41.04 19.95 1.21
CA LEU A 234 41.64 18.71 0.68
C LEU A 234 43.00 18.25 1.29
N ALA A 235 43.21 16.92 1.40
CA ALA A 235 44.48 16.25 1.09
C ALA A 235 44.32 14.72 0.88
N ALA A 236 45.12 14.14 -0.03
CA ALA A 236 45.10 12.72 -0.36
C ALA A 236 46.25 11.94 0.31
N SER A 237 46.13 10.61 0.38
CA SER A 237 47.30 9.72 0.31
C SER A 237 46.91 8.37 -0.30
N ALA A 238 47.85 7.76 -1.02
CA ALA A 238 47.66 6.53 -1.79
C ALA A 238 48.63 5.45 -1.33
N THR A 239 48.26 4.17 -1.47
CA THR A 239 49.17 3.03 -1.31
C THR A 239 48.94 1.99 -2.41
N LYS A 240 50.05 1.58 -3.07
CA LYS A 240 50.10 0.55 -4.11
C LYS A 240 50.39 -0.84 -3.52
N ILE A 241 49.66 -1.85 -3.97
CA ILE A 241 50.08 -3.25 -4.25
C ILE A 241 49.20 -3.70 -5.45
N GLY A 242 49.61 -4.49 -6.46
CA GLY A 242 50.88 -5.16 -6.75
C GLY A 242 50.90 -5.63 -8.23
N GLN A 243 51.43 -6.83 -8.53
CA GLN A 243 51.33 -7.53 -9.83
C GLN A 243 51.11 -9.06 -9.61
N PRO A 244 50.64 -9.84 -10.61
CA PRO A 244 49.94 -11.12 -10.40
C PRO A 244 50.80 -12.38 -10.54
N PHE A 245 50.27 -13.51 -10.03
CA PHE A 245 50.79 -14.86 -10.31
C PHE A 245 49.68 -15.86 -10.69
N SER A 246 50.03 -16.81 -11.55
CA SER A 246 49.11 -17.61 -12.36
C SER A 246 48.64 -18.91 -11.70
N PHE A 247 47.39 -18.98 -11.22
CA PHE A 247 46.76 -20.23 -10.75
C PHE A 247 45.26 -20.40 -11.12
N SER A 248 44.69 -19.53 -11.95
CA SER A 248 43.24 -19.50 -12.23
C SER A 248 42.69 -20.65 -13.08
N ALA A 249 43.52 -21.30 -13.91
CA ALA A 249 43.04 -22.32 -14.85
C ALA A 249 42.67 -23.66 -14.18
N ALA A 250 43.49 -24.15 -13.24
CA ALA A 250 43.30 -25.47 -12.62
C ALA A 250 42.06 -25.51 -11.71
N LEU A 251 41.83 -24.44 -10.92
CA LEU A 251 40.69 -24.37 -10.00
C LEU A 251 39.35 -24.30 -10.74
N GLY A 252 39.30 -23.60 -11.88
CA GLY A 252 38.10 -23.50 -12.71
C GLY A 252 37.66 -24.84 -13.30
N ILE A 253 38.61 -25.67 -13.72
CA ILE A 253 38.32 -27.02 -14.26
C ILE A 253 37.76 -27.94 -13.16
N ILE A 254 38.30 -27.86 -11.94
CA ILE A 254 37.79 -28.65 -10.81
C ILE A 254 36.35 -28.23 -10.46
N ILE A 255 36.07 -26.92 -10.39
CA ILE A 255 34.73 -26.40 -10.07
C ILE A 255 33.70 -26.79 -11.14
N THR A 256 34.05 -26.74 -12.43
CA THR A 256 33.13 -27.15 -13.51
C THR A 256 32.89 -28.65 -13.53
N LEU A 257 33.89 -29.47 -13.22
CA LEU A 257 33.73 -30.93 -13.09
C LEU A 257 32.85 -31.32 -11.89
N PHE A 258 33.05 -30.70 -10.72
CA PHE A 258 32.19 -30.95 -9.55
C PHE A 258 30.75 -30.46 -9.76
N SER A 259 30.56 -29.29 -10.40
CA SER A 259 29.24 -28.79 -10.79
C SER A 259 28.55 -29.73 -11.78
N GLY A 260 29.27 -30.16 -12.83
CA GLY A 260 28.78 -31.11 -13.82
C GLY A 260 28.40 -32.47 -13.22
N PHE A 261 29.19 -32.98 -12.27
CA PHE A 261 28.89 -34.22 -11.56
C PHE A 261 27.66 -34.07 -10.64
N GLY A 262 27.52 -32.95 -9.93
CA GLY A 262 26.33 -32.65 -9.13
C GLY A 262 25.06 -32.58 -10.00
N ILE A 263 25.12 -31.91 -11.15
CA ILE A 263 24.03 -31.85 -12.13
C ILE A 263 23.74 -33.24 -12.70
N PHE A 264 24.75 -34.06 -12.99
CA PHE A 264 24.58 -35.43 -13.47
C PHE A 264 23.91 -36.33 -12.43
N VAL A 265 24.30 -36.26 -11.15
CA VAL A 265 23.65 -37.00 -10.06
C VAL A 265 22.20 -36.56 -9.88
N LEU A 266 21.91 -35.26 -9.94
CA LEU A 266 20.53 -34.74 -9.92
C LEU A 266 19.70 -35.23 -11.12
N ILE A 267 20.28 -35.27 -12.32
CA ILE A 267 19.62 -35.83 -13.52
C ILE A 267 19.37 -37.34 -13.37
N GLN A 268 20.34 -38.10 -12.81
CA GLN A 268 20.17 -39.53 -12.54
C GLN A 268 19.09 -39.79 -11.49
N GLN A 269 19.08 -39.05 -10.38
CA GLN A 269 18.02 -39.13 -9.36
C GLN A 269 16.65 -38.75 -9.95
N ARG A 270 16.58 -37.72 -10.80
CA ARG A 270 15.32 -37.34 -11.47
C ARG A 270 14.83 -38.46 -12.41
N ARG A 271 15.75 -39.12 -13.13
CA ARG A 271 15.45 -40.29 -13.99
C ARG A 271 15.00 -41.52 -13.20
N THR A 272 15.60 -41.82 -12.04
CA THR A 272 15.14 -42.96 -11.21
C THR A 272 13.78 -42.69 -10.57
N VAL A 273 13.54 -41.46 -10.08
CA VAL A 273 12.22 -41.05 -9.58
C VAL A 273 11.18 -41.06 -10.70
N GLN A 274 11.49 -40.57 -11.91
CA GLN A 274 10.58 -40.65 -13.06
C GLN A 274 10.28 -42.08 -13.48
N ARG A 275 11.23 -43.02 -13.40
CA ARG A 275 10.96 -44.45 -13.62
C ARG A 275 9.99 -45.03 -12.58
N GLN A 276 10.16 -44.67 -11.30
CA GLN A 276 9.26 -45.09 -10.22
C GLN A 276 7.86 -44.45 -10.31
N VAL A 277 7.75 -43.23 -10.86
CA VAL A 277 6.46 -42.58 -11.13
C VAL A 277 5.78 -43.22 -12.34
N ASN A 278 6.50 -43.47 -13.43
CA ASN A 278 5.94 -44.12 -14.62
C ASN A 278 5.46 -45.54 -14.33
N SER A 279 6.20 -46.35 -13.54
CA SER A 279 5.74 -47.69 -13.17
C SER A 279 4.54 -47.68 -12.22
N ARG A 280 4.33 -46.60 -11.44
CA ARG A 280 3.12 -46.41 -10.61
C ARG A 280 1.90 -45.96 -11.42
N LEU A 281 2.12 -45.24 -12.53
CA LEU A 281 1.07 -44.84 -13.46
C LEU A 281 0.50 -46.03 -14.24
N GLU A 282 1.30 -47.07 -14.50
CA GLU A 282 0.84 -48.31 -15.13
C GLU A 282 0.08 -49.25 -14.15
N SER A 283 0.33 -49.13 -12.84
CA SER A 283 -0.33 -49.93 -11.80
C SER A 283 -1.49 -49.22 -11.08
N GLY A 284 -1.80 -47.97 -11.43
CA GLY A 284 -2.77 -47.12 -10.73
C GLY A 284 -3.98 -46.74 -11.58
N SER A 285 -5.19 -46.84 -11.01
CA SER A 285 -6.45 -46.57 -11.72
C SER A 285 -6.49 -45.15 -12.37
N PRO A 286 -6.62 -45.05 -13.71
CA PRO A 286 -6.27 -43.83 -14.45
C PRO A 286 -7.45 -42.86 -14.60
N HIS A 287 -7.95 -42.28 -13.50
CA HIS A 287 -9.03 -41.27 -13.59
C HIS A 287 -8.93 -40.04 -12.68
N CYS A 288 -8.24 -40.07 -11.53
CA CYS A 288 -8.16 -38.89 -10.66
C CYS A 288 -6.97 -37.95 -10.96
N GLU A 289 -5.73 -38.44 -10.96
CA GLU A 289 -4.55 -37.54 -10.95
C GLU A 289 -4.37 -36.73 -12.25
N SER A 290 -4.55 -37.36 -13.42
CA SER A 290 -4.42 -36.71 -14.74
C SER A 290 -5.28 -35.44 -14.87
N THR A 291 -6.52 -35.47 -14.35
CA THR A 291 -7.44 -34.33 -14.41
C THR A 291 -6.95 -33.11 -13.63
N THR A 292 -6.15 -33.33 -12.57
CA THR A 292 -5.63 -32.23 -11.75
C THR A 292 -4.53 -31.47 -12.46
N ILE A 293 -3.59 -32.16 -13.12
CA ILE A 293 -2.46 -31.56 -13.84
C ILE A 293 -2.97 -30.73 -15.02
N ILE A 294 -3.92 -31.26 -15.80
CA ILE A 294 -4.56 -30.55 -16.91
C ILE A 294 -5.26 -29.27 -16.41
N ARG A 295 -5.97 -29.34 -15.28
CA ARG A 295 -6.63 -28.17 -14.67
C ARG A 295 -5.64 -27.12 -14.17
N TRP A 296 -4.52 -27.53 -13.58
CA TRP A 296 -3.44 -26.62 -13.19
C TRP A 296 -2.77 -25.94 -14.39
N GLN A 297 -2.51 -26.68 -15.47
CA GLN A 297 -1.88 -26.16 -16.67
C GLN A 297 -2.80 -25.19 -17.43
N ALA A 298 -4.11 -25.47 -17.50
CA ALA A 298 -5.10 -24.53 -18.01
C ALA A 298 -5.15 -23.23 -17.17
N ARG A 299 -5.12 -23.34 -15.84
CA ARG A 299 -5.09 -22.18 -14.92
C ARG A 299 -3.81 -21.35 -15.05
N TYR A 300 -2.66 -22.00 -15.23
CA TYR A 300 -1.38 -21.34 -15.51
C TYR A 300 -1.43 -20.57 -16.84
N ASN A 301 -1.89 -21.19 -17.92
CA ASN A 301 -2.00 -20.55 -19.23
C ASN A 301 -2.96 -19.34 -19.20
N ALA A 302 -4.11 -19.46 -18.53
CA ALA A 302 -5.04 -18.35 -18.34
C ALA A 302 -4.43 -17.18 -17.52
N LEU A 303 -3.60 -17.48 -16.52
CA LEU A 303 -2.88 -16.46 -15.76
C LEU A 303 -1.78 -15.79 -16.60
N ALA A 304 -1.04 -16.55 -17.40
CA ALA A 304 -0.02 -16.04 -18.31
C ALA A 304 -0.61 -15.13 -19.40
N GLN A 305 -1.78 -15.48 -19.95
CA GLN A 305 -2.52 -14.60 -20.87
C GLN A 305 -2.93 -13.28 -20.20
N LYS A 306 -3.51 -13.33 -18.99
CA LYS A 306 -3.86 -12.12 -18.22
C LYS A 306 -2.63 -11.25 -17.95
N HIS A 307 -1.52 -11.85 -17.57
CA HIS A 307 -0.24 -11.14 -17.33
C HIS A 307 0.27 -10.44 -18.59
N ASN A 308 0.21 -11.10 -19.75
CA ASN A 308 0.64 -10.49 -21.01
C ASN A 308 -0.28 -9.34 -21.46
N VAL A 309 -1.60 -9.47 -21.28
CA VAL A 309 -2.55 -8.37 -21.51
C VAL A 309 -2.26 -7.19 -20.59
N LEU A 310 -2.00 -7.44 -19.29
CA LEU A 310 -1.64 -6.38 -18.34
C LEU A 310 -0.33 -5.69 -18.71
N ARG A 311 0.70 -6.46 -19.11
CA ARG A 311 1.98 -5.93 -19.58
C ARG A 311 1.79 -4.98 -20.77
N HIS A 312 1.06 -5.41 -21.81
CA HIS A 312 0.77 -4.55 -22.96
C HIS A 312 -0.01 -3.28 -22.58
N HIS A 313 -0.90 -3.35 -21.59
CA HIS A 313 -1.61 -2.18 -21.07
C HIS A 313 -0.67 -1.20 -20.36
N CYS A 314 0.26 -1.71 -19.54
CA CYS A 314 1.31 -0.91 -18.90
C CYS A 314 2.25 -0.27 -19.93
N ASP A 315 2.65 -1.02 -20.96
CA ASP A 315 3.52 -0.51 -22.04
C ASP A 315 2.81 0.63 -22.81
N ALA A 316 1.53 0.46 -23.16
CA ALA A 316 0.72 1.47 -23.83
C ALA A 316 0.53 2.74 -22.97
N LEU A 317 0.24 2.58 -21.67
CA LEU A 317 0.16 3.71 -20.73
C LEU A 317 1.51 4.43 -20.59
N THR A 318 2.63 3.70 -20.60
CA THR A 318 3.98 4.28 -20.54
C THR A 318 4.29 5.09 -21.79
N GLN A 319 3.90 4.60 -22.98
CA GLN A 319 4.01 5.34 -24.24
C GLN A 319 3.14 6.60 -24.25
N GLN A 320 1.88 6.52 -23.78
CA GLN A 320 1.00 7.69 -23.64
C GLN A 320 1.57 8.73 -22.68
N MET A 321 2.13 8.32 -21.54
CA MET A 321 2.80 9.24 -20.61
C MET A 321 4.05 9.89 -21.22
N ALA A 322 4.83 9.16 -22.03
CA ALA A 322 5.97 9.72 -22.75
C ALA A 322 5.55 10.77 -23.80
N LEU A 323 4.48 10.49 -24.56
CA LEU A 323 3.88 11.44 -25.52
C LEU A 323 3.32 12.69 -24.83
N ASN A 324 2.55 12.53 -23.76
CA ASN A 324 2.01 13.65 -23.00
C ASN A 324 3.13 14.48 -22.35
N LYS A 325 4.21 13.83 -21.91
CA LYS A 325 5.39 14.52 -21.38
C LYS A 325 6.09 15.34 -22.47
N SER A 326 6.30 14.80 -23.67
CA SER A 326 6.95 15.56 -24.75
C SER A 326 6.12 16.77 -25.20
N GLN A 327 4.79 16.64 -25.24
CA GLN A 327 3.87 17.76 -25.49
C GLN A 327 3.91 18.81 -24.37
N CYS A 328 3.97 18.38 -23.10
CA CYS A 328 4.10 19.28 -21.95
C CYS A 328 5.44 20.02 -21.94
N ASP A 329 6.54 19.32 -22.25
CA ASP A 329 7.89 19.89 -22.37
C ASP A 329 7.94 20.92 -23.52
N GLN A 330 7.30 20.63 -24.67
CA GLN A 330 7.17 21.57 -25.80
C GLN A 330 6.36 22.82 -25.43
N HIS A 331 5.20 22.67 -24.81
CA HIS A 331 4.37 23.80 -24.37
C HIS A 331 5.07 24.65 -23.30
N THR A 332 5.80 24.00 -22.39
CA THR A 332 6.60 24.66 -21.34
C THR A 332 7.76 25.46 -21.95
N LEU A 333 8.43 24.93 -22.97
CA LEU A 333 9.47 25.63 -23.73
C LEU A 333 8.91 26.80 -24.55
N ALA A 334 7.77 26.62 -25.23
CA ALA A 334 7.10 27.70 -25.97
C ALA A 334 6.74 28.88 -25.04
N LYS A 335 6.23 28.59 -23.84
CA LYS A 335 5.96 29.59 -22.81
C LYS A 335 7.23 30.30 -22.32
N ALA A 336 8.36 29.60 -22.23
CA ALA A 336 9.64 30.20 -21.86
C ALA A 336 10.17 31.16 -22.95
N TYR A 337 10.06 30.80 -24.24
CA TYR A 337 10.39 31.72 -25.35
C TYR A 337 9.51 32.96 -25.35
N ALA A 338 8.19 32.81 -25.19
CA ALA A 338 7.26 33.93 -25.08
C ALA A 338 7.57 34.85 -23.87
N THR A 339 8.02 34.28 -22.74
CA THR A 339 8.43 35.04 -21.54
C THR A 339 9.68 35.90 -21.78
N LEU A 340 10.57 35.48 -22.67
CA LEU A 340 11.73 36.26 -23.13
C LEU A 340 11.40 37.18 -24.33
N GLY A 341 10.19 37.07 -24.88
CA GLY A 341 9.74 37.83 -26.05
C GLY A 341 10.41 37.40 -27.34
N PHE A 342 10.54 36.08 -27.55
CA PHE A 342 10.91 35.43 -28.81
C PHE A 342 9.72 34.63 -29.37
N ASP A 343 9.62 34.56 -30.69
CA ASP A 343 8.62 33.72 -31.37
C ASP A 343 8.99 32.24 -31.31
N VAL A 344 7.98 31.37 -31.24
CA VAL A 344 8.16 29.91 -31.06
C VAL A 344 8.79 29.25 -32.30
N ASN A 345 8.65 29.88 -33.47
CA ASN A 345 9.13 29.35 -34.76
C ASN A 345 10.60 29.74 -35.06
N ASP A 346 11.06 30.88 -34.55
CA ASP A 346 12.39 31.42 -34.82
C ASP A 346 13.31 31.17 -33.62
N ALA A 347 14.09 30.09 -33.68
CA ALA A 347 14.95 29.67 -32.57
C ALA A 347 16.11 30.68 -32.33
N PRO A 348 16.13 31.43 -31.22
CA PRO A 348 17.14 32.46 -30.97
C PRO A 348 18.51 31.85 -30.63
N THR A 349 19.60 32.56 -30.96
CA THR A 349 20.94 32.10 -30.61
C THR A 349 21.22 32.29 -29.13
N SER A 350 22.23 31.58 -28.59
CA SER A 350 22.67 31.75 -27.19
C SER A 350 23.06 33.19 -26.85
N ASN A 351 23.52 33.97 -27.84
CA ASN A 351 23.89 35.37 -27.64
C ASN A 351 22.64 36.27 -27.55
N ASP A 352 21.64 36.05 -28.41
CA ASP A 352 20.39 36.81 -28.39
C ASP A 352 19.66 36.64 -27.06
N ILE A 353 19.60 35.40 -26.55
CA ILE A 353 19.00 35.09 -25.24
C ILE A 353 19.72 35.82 -24.11
N LYS A 354 21.06 35.84 -24.10
CA LYS A 354 21.85 36.56 -23.08
C LYS A 354 21.60 38.07 -23.13
N CYS A 355 21.58 38.65 -24.34
CA CYS A 355 21.28 40.07 -24.54
C CYS A 355 19.86 40.43 -24.08
N ARG A 356 18.87 39.60 -24.45
CA ARG A 356 17.46 39.80 -24.11
C ARG A 356 17.18 39.63 -22.63
N TYR A 357 17.74 38.61 -21.99
CA TYR A 357 17.68 38.41 -20.55
C TYR A 357 18.27 39.60 -19.78
N LYS A 358 19.44 40.10 -20.18
CA LYS A 358 20.10 41.26 -19.56
C LYS A 358 19.29 42.56 -19.69
N ALA A 359 18.47 42.69 -20.74
CA ALA A 359 17.54 43.81 -20.89
C ALA A 359 16.33 43.66 -19.95
N LEU A 360 15.70 42.48 -19.92
CA LEU A 360 14.52 42.20 -19.10
C LEU A 360 14.84 42.18 -17.59
N SER A 361 16.01 41.69 -17.20
CA SER A 361 16.44 41.63 -15.79
C SER A 361 16.62 43.01 -15.17
N ARG A 362 16.91 44.04 -15.97
CA ARG A 362 16.98 45.45 -15.52
C ARG A 362 15.60 46.06 -15.27
N ILE A 363 14.57 45.58 -15.98
CA ILE A 363 13.19 46.06 -15.87
C ILE A 363 12.48 45.38 -14.69
N TYR A 364 12.73 44.08 -14.49
CA TYR A 364 12.07 43.31 -13.43
C TYR A 364 12.81 43.30 -12.09
N HIS A 365 13.99 43.91 -11.97
CA HIS A 365 14.73 43.97 -10.71
C HIS A 365 13.90 44.66 -9.61
N PRO A 366 13.88 44.16 -8.36
CA PRO A 366 13.14 44.79 -7.26
C PRO A 366 13.53 46.27 -7.05
N ASP A 367 14.82 46.59 -7.16
CA ASP A 367 15.32 47.97 -7.04
C ASP A 367 14.82 48.91 -8.14
N ALA A 368 14.31 48.36 -9.25
CA ALA A 368 13.75 49.08 -10.40
C ALA A 368 12.21 49.08 -10.41
N GLN A 369 11.58 48.88 -9.25
CA GLN A 369 10.12 48.71 -9.06
C GLN A 369 9.53 47.42 -9.65
N GLY A 370 10.38 46.46 -10.05
CA GLY A 370 9.94 45.14 -10.51
C GLY A 370 9.53 44.21 -9.37
N SER A 371 8.80 43.14 -9.69
CA SER A 371 8.40 42.13 -8.70
C SER A 371 9.40 40.97 -8.61
N ASN A 372 9.74 40.53 -7.39
CA ASN A 372 10.48 39.28 -7.15
C ASN A 372 9.87 38.07 -7.89
N ALA A 373 8.54 38.03 -8.04
CA ALA A 373 7.85 36.97 -8.79
C ALA A 373 8.06 37.06 -10.32
N GLN A 374 8.32 38.25 -10.87
CA GLN A 374 8.66 38.44 -12.29
C GLN A 374 10.11 38.01 -12.56
N MET A 375 11.06 38.38 -11.70
CA MET A 375 12.44 37.88 -11.78
C MET A 375 12.52 36.36 -11.66
N ALA A 376 11.80 35.76 -10.71
CA ALA A 376 11.75 34.30 -10.58
C ALA A 376 11.22 33.61 -11.86
N ARG A 377 10.20 34.18 -12.52
CA ARG A 377 9.69 33.68 -13.81
C ARG A 377 10.69 33.86 -14.95
N LEU A 378 11.41 34.99 -14.99
CA LEU A 378 12.44 35.27 -16.00
C LEU A 378 13.61 34.28 -15.87
N ASN A 379 14.08 34.03 -14.64
CA ASN A 379 15.18 33.10 -14.36
C ASN A 379 14.80 31.66 -14.75
N LEU A 380 13.58 31.22 -14.39
CA LEU A 380 13.05 29.91 -14.77
C LEU A 380 12.93 29.77 -16.30
N ALA A 381 12.47 30.81 -17.00
CA ALA A 381 12.41 30.81 -18.46
C ALA A 381 13.81 30.71 -19.11
N LEU A 382 14.81 31.42 -18.57
CA LEU A 382 16.19 31.33 -19.02
C LEU A 382 16.75 29.91 -18.86
N GLU A 383 16.55 29.29 -17.69
CA GLU A 383 17.04 27.94 -17.40
C GLU A 383 16.42 26.89 -18.34
N LEU A 384 15.11 26.94 -18.57
CA LEU A 384 14.41 26.06 -19.51
C LEU A 384 14.96 26.17 -20.94
N VAL A 385 15.19 27.39 -21.43
CA VAL A 385 15.71 27.62 -22.79
C VAL A 385 17.18 27.18 -22.91
N GLN A 386 18.01 27.43 -21.90
CA GLN A 386 19.40 26.94 -21.87
C GLN A 386 19.46 25.41 -21.87
N ASN A 387 18.63 24.75 -21.06
CA ASN A 387 18.52 23.30 -21.01
C ASN A 387 17.98 22.69 -22.32
N ALA A 388 17.16 23.43 -23.07
CA ALA A 388 16.70 23.01 -24.40
C ALA A 388 17.79 23.16 -25.47
N LEU A 389 18.57 24.25 -25.44
CA LEU A 389 19.71 24.45 -26.36
C LEU A 389 20.81 23.41 -26.13
N ALA A 390 21.13 23.09 -24.88
CA ALA A 390 22.13 22.08 -24.52
C ALA A 390 21.79 20.64 -24.99
N LYS A 391 20.53 20.40 -25.37
CA LYS A 391 20.04 19.11 -25.88
C LYS A 391 20.00 19.00 -27.41
N ARG A 392 20.31 20.06 -28.15
CA ARG A 392 20.42 19.98 -29.62
C ARG A 392 21.74 19.30 -30.00
N PRO A 393 21.74 18.22 -30.80
CA PRO A 393 22.98 17.74 -31.41
C PRO A 393 23.51 18.79 -32.39
N TYR A 394 24.83 18.85 -32.52
CA TYR A 394 25.55 19.72 -33.46
C TYR A 394 25.38 19.29 -34.92
#